data_AF-A0A4Y7RPX7-F1
#
_entry.id   AF-A0A4Y7RPX7-F1
#
_cell.length_a   1.000
_cell.length_b   1.000
_cell.length_c   1.000
_cell.angle_alpha   90.00
_cell.angle_beta   90.00
_cell.angle_gamma   90.00
#
_symmetry.space_group_name_H-M   'P 1'
#
loop_
_entity.id
_entity.type
_entity.pdbx_description
1 polymer ?
#
loop_
_entity_poly.entity_id
_entity_poly.type
_entity_poly.pdbx_seq_one_letter_code
_entity_poly.pdbx_strand_id
1 'polypeptide(L)'
;MAGRLSLAYDVLVQAVKACPLEILTNDLKNVLESEYKTQALYRSRGSEAQKRIQEIIGLGAELVSITESSPKISELEAITILRRFINEQATFDNEKNAWVAKANKEIAATSLQSAHDPDVTYRKKASKGNVGLVVNITETCSDENPVQIVTDYMVEKNSISDAEMLEKRIPVLQEKTDVTDIYVDGGYFSGGVEKQAQAAEITVHYTDMTGKQPDPEKIPLTAFIIKDHKTVEACPEGHTPYSCQFNGKSKVILAHFDRNVCSNCPRQDTCPVKFRKNNTVLRVQQSAIFLAEARERKEDKSARKEATSKRTAIEGTNSSLKCSQGAGRLKVRGKVKATLVTGMKIIGHNFKQIVRFFNGDIRKKAIEIANNNNQGVIVPIC
;
A
#
# COMPACT_ATOMS: atom_id res chain seq x y z
N MET A 1 6.81 -23.27 -1.25
CA MET A 1 6.22 -24.56 -1.64
C MET A 1 5.37 -25.15 -0.52
N ALA A 2 5.89 -25.41 0.68
CA ALA A 2 5.11 -26.00 1.79
C ALA A 2 3.79 -25.25 2.10
N GLY A 3 3.82 -23.91 2.19
CA GLY A 3 2.59 -23.12 2.41
C GLY A 3 1.55 -23.21 1.29
N ARG A 4 1.99 -23.33 0.03
CA ARG A 4 1.09 -23.49 -1.13
C ARG A 4 0.42 -24.85 -1.12
N LEU A 5 1.16 -25.90 -0.77
CA LEU A 5 0.64 -27.27 -0.65
C LEU A 5 -0.38 -27.37 0.51
N SER A 6 -0.07 -26.76 1.67
CA SER A 6 -1.02 -26.68 2.79
C SER A 6 -2.32 -25.97 2.38
N LEU A 7 -2.22 -24.83 1.68
CA LEU A 7 -3.39 -24.13 1.17
C LEU A 7 -4.22 -25.00 0.22
N ALA A 8 -3.56 -25.66 -0.74
CA ALA A 8 -4.22 -26.53 -1.70
C ALA A 8 -5.02 -27.63 -0.99
N TYR A 9 -4.40 -28.28 0.00
CA TYR A 9 -5.04 -29.28 0.84
C TYR A 9 -6.24 -28.72 1.60
N ASP A 10 -6.06 -27.61 2.33
CA ASP A 10 -7.11 -27.02 3.17
C ASP A 10 -8.33 -26.58 2.35
N VAL A 11 -8.10 -26.05 1.14
CA VAL A 11 -9.16 -25.67 0.19
C VAL A 11 -9.93 -26.90 -0.30
N LEU A 12 -9.21 -27.94 -0.76
CA LEU A 12 -9.85 -29.15 -1.27
C LEU A 12 -10.66 -29.84 -0.18
N VAL A 13 -10.09 -30.04 1.01
CA VAL A 13 -10.79 -30.71 2.12
C VAL A 13 -12.05 -29.97 2.54
N GLN A 14 -12.02 -28.63 2.60
CA GLN A 14 -13.22 -27.85 2.94
C GLN A 14 -14.30 -27.98 1.88
N ALA A 15 -13.91 -27.94 0.60
CA ALA A 15 -14.84 -28.12 -0.52
C ALA A 15 -15.49 -29.50 -0.51
N VAL A 16 -14.70 -30.57 -0.35
CA VAL A 16 -15.20 -31.95 -0.28
C VAL A 16 -16.15 -32.13 0.91
N LYS A 17 -15.81 -31.59 2.09
CA LYS A 17 -16.66 -31.67 3.29
C LYS A 17 -17.98 -30.92 3.17
N ALA A 18 -18.06 -29.91 2.30
CA ALA A 18 -19.28 -29.14 2.08
C ALA A 18 -20.28 -29.86 1.15
N CYS A 19 -19.84 -30.91 0.45
CA CYS A 19 -20.64 -31.65 -0.50
C CYS A 19 -21.30 -32.90 0.11
N PRO A 20 -22.50 -33.30 -0.35
CA PRO A 20 -23.10 -34.59 -0.02
C PRO A 20 -22.22 -35.77 -0.48
N LEU A 21 -22.13 -36.84 0.32
CA LEU A 21 -21.26 -37.99 0.02
C LEU A 21 -21.68 -38.74 -1.25
N GLU A 22 -22.95 -38.64 -1.65
CA GLU A 22 -23.54 -39.35 -2.79
C GLU A 22 -23.03 -38.81 -4.12
N ILE A 23 -22.63 -37.53 -4.17
CA ILE A 23 -22.09 -36.91 -5.38
C ILE A 23 -20.57 -37.07 -5.51
N LEU A 24 -19.89 -37.50 -4.45
CA LEU A 24 -18.43 -37.63 -4.44
C LEU A 24 -17.98 -38.96 -5.05
N THR A 25 -16.96 -38.89 -5.91
CA THR A 25 -16.23 -40.05 -6.40
C THR A 25 -15.40 -40.69 -5.28
N ASN A 26 -14.91 -41.91 -5.51
CA ASN A 26 -14.08 -42.61 -4.52
C ASN A 26 -12.80 -41.83 -4.20
N ASP A 27 -12.17 -41.22 -5.20
CA ASP A 27 -10.96 -40.42 -5.00
C ASP A 27 -11.23 -39.17 -4.15
N LEU A 28 -12.39 -38.52 -4.34
CA LEU A 28 -12.82 -37.40 -3.51
C LEU A 28 -13.19 -37.84 -2.09
N LYS A 29 -13.77 -39.04 -1.91
CA LYS A 29 -14.04 -39.60 -0.57
C LYS A 29 -12.75 -39.88 0.19
N ASN A 30 -11.71 -40.37 -0.48
CA ASN A 30 -10.40 -40.62 0.12
C ASN A 30 -9.78 -39.34 0.72
N VAL A 31 -10.11 -38.15 0.19
CA VAL A 31 -9.65 -36.86 0.74
C VAL A 31 -10.10 -36.64 2.20
N LEU A 32 -11.24 -37.24 2.59
CA LEU A 32 -11.79 -37.12 3.93
C LEU A 32 -11.10 -38.03 4.96
N GLU A 33 -10.32 -39.00 4.51
CA GLU A 33 -9.62 -39.95 5.38
C GLU A 33 -8.47 -39.27 6.14
N SER A 34 -8.23 -39.71 7.38
CA SER A 34 -7.16 -39.16 8.22
C SER A 34 -5.76 -39.37 7.62
N GLU A 35 -5.58 -40.43 6.85
CA GLU A 35 -4.30 -40.78 6.22
C GLU A 35 -3.95 -39.86 5.04
N TYR A 36 -4.96 -39.34 4.33
CA TYR A 36 -4.77 -38.46 3.18
C TYR A 36 -4.00 -37.20 3.57
N LYS A 37 -4.24 -36.64 4.76
CA LYS A 37 -3.45 -35.50 5.28
C LYS A 37 -1.96 -35.80 5.32
N THR A 38 -1.60 -36.97 5.85
CA THR A 38 -0.20 -37.39 5.96
C THR A 38 0.38 -37.63 4.57
N GLN A 39 -0.34 -38.31 3.68
CA GLN A 39 0.12 -38.57 2.31
C GLN A 39 0.29 -37.28 1.48
N ALA A 40 -0.61 -36.32 1.66
CA ALA A 40 -0.61 -35.06 0.92
C ALA A 40 0.42 -34.05 1.43
N LEU A 41 0.70 -34.02 2.75
CA LEU A 41 1.54 -32.97 3.36
C LEU A 41 2.92 -33.45 3.84
N TYR A 42 3.11 -34.74 4.11
CA TYR A 42 4.34 -35.26 4.69
C TYR A 42 5.39 -35.59 3.61
N ARG A 43 6.67 -35.29 3.89
CA ARG A 43 7.87 -35.59 3.06
C ARG A 43 7.95 -34.96 1.66
N SER A 44 6.92 -34.31 1.15
CA SER A 44 6.97 -33.71 -0.19
C SER A 44 7.86 -32.45 -0.24
N ARG A 45 9.09 -32.60 -0.77
CA ARG A 45 10.01 -31.49 -1.05
C ARG A 45 10.25 -31.34 -2.55
N GLY A 46 10.50 -30.12 -3.01
CA GLY A 46 10.87 -29.85 -4.40
C GLY A 46 9.82 -30.32 -5.42
N SER A 47 10.23 -31.17 -6.36
CA SER A 47 9.39 -31.70 -7.43
C SER A 47 8.19 -32.52 -6.94
N GLU A 48 8.33 -33.19 -5.79
CA GLU A 48 7.23 -33.98 -5.20
C GLU A 48 6.08 -33.09 -4.74
N ALA A 49 6.39 -31.94 -4.11
CA ALA A 49 5.37 -30.98 -3.70
C ALA A 49 4.60 -30.40 -4.89
N GLN A 50 5.27 -30.21 -6.03
CA GLN A 50 4.62 -29.73 -7.25
C GLN A 50 3.70 -30.79 -7.86
N LYS A 51 4.09 -32.06 -7.86
CA LYS A 51 3.22 -33.18 -8.26
C LYS A 51 1.98 -33.28 -7.37
N ARG A 52 2.15 -33.16 -6.05
CA ARG A 52 1.02 -33.15 -5.10
C ARG A 52 0.05 -31.99 -5.33
N ILE A 53 0.58 -30.79 -5.59
CA ILE A 53 -0.27 -29.64 -5.94
C ILE A 53 -1.05 -29.92 -7.23
N GLN A 54 -0.40 -30.53 -8.23
CA GLN A 54 -1.06 -30.91 -9.48
C GLN A 54 -2.16 -31.95 -9.27
N GLU A 55 -1.94 -32.96 -8.43
CA GLU A 55 -2.94 -33.96 -8.04
C GLU A 55 -4.15 -33.30 -7.35
N ILE A 56 -3.91 -32.42 -6.37
CA ILE A 56 -4.96 -31.70 -5.65
C ILE A 56 -5.76 -30.79 -6.58
N ILE A 57 -5.11 -30.15 -7.56
CA ILE A 57 -5.80 -29.32 -8.57
C ILE A 57 -6.68 -30.19 -9.48
N GLY A 58 -6.22 -31.40 -9.84
CA GLY A 58 -7.03 -32.36 -10.59
C GLY A 58 -8.31 -32.75 -9.85
N LEU A 59 -8.19 -33.19 -8.60
CA LEU A 59 -9.33 -33.51 -7.73
C LEU A 59 -10.24 -32.30 -7.53
N GLY A 60 -9.66 -31.12 -7.37
CA GLY A 60 -10.41 -29.88 -7.24
C GLY A 60 -11.24 -29.56 -8.50
N ALA A 61 -10.66 -29.72 -9.69
CA ALA A 61 -11.34 -29.48 -10.94
C ALA A 61 -12.47 -30.49 -11.18
N GLU A 62 -12.25 -31.76 -10.82
CA GLU A 62 -13.27 -32.80 -10.83
C GLU A 62 -14.46 -32.43 -9.93
N LEU A 63 -14.19 -32.03 -8.67
CA LEU A 63 -15.25 -31.61 -7.75
C LEU A 63 -16.01 -30.39 -8.26
N VAL A 64 -15.33 -29.40 -8.83
CA VAL A 64 -15.99 -28.23 -9.45
C VAL A 64 -16.91 -28.69 -10.58
N SER A 65 -16.44 -29.57 -11.48
CA SER A 65 -17.24 -30.10 -12.59
C SER A 65 -18.50 -30.84 -12.12
N ILE A 66 -18.39 -31.72 -11.12
CA ILE A 66 -19.53 -32.48 -10.59
C ILE A 66 -20.60 -31.57 -9.96
N THR A 67 -20.15 -30.46 -9.34
CA THR A 67 -21.06 -29.53 -8.65
C THR A 67 -21.70 -28.51 -9.58
N GLU A 68 -21.21 -28.30 -10.80
CA GLU A 68 -21.68 -27.25 -11.72
C GLU A 68 -23.17 -27.35 -12.05
N SER A 69 -23.69 -28.56 -12.22
CA SER A 69 -25.10 -28.81 -12.53
C SER A 69 -26.06 -28.52 -11.38
N SER A 70 -25.56 -28.26 -10.17
CA SER A 70 -26.36 -27.97 -8.97
C SER A 70 -26.00 -26.60 -8.39
N PRO A 71 -26.75 -25.53 -8.73
CA PRO A 71 -26.50 -24.18 -8.22
C PRO A 71 -26.39 -24.11 -6.70
N LYS A 72 -27.22 -24.87 -5.98
CA LYS A 72 -27.21 -24.93 -4.51
C LYS A 72 -25.86 -25.40 -3.93
N ILE A 73 -25.12 -26.22 -4.67
CA ILE A 73 -23.83 -26.77 -4.24
C ILE A 73 -22.69 -25.92 -4.82
N SER A 74 -22.77 -25.56 -6.10
CA SER A 74 -21.71 -24.78 -6.76
C SER A 74 -21.54 -23.37 -6.19
N GLU A 75 -22.58 -22.80 -5.58
CA GLU A 75 -22.56 -21.50 -4.90
C GLU A 75 -22.13 -21.58 -3.42
N LEU A 76 -21.89 -22.78 -2.86
CA LEU A 76 -21.36 -22.91 -1.51
C LEU A 76 -20.00 -22.22 -1.39
N GLU A 77 -19.78 -21.51 -0.28
CA GLU A 77 -18.56 -20.74 -0.05
C GLU A 77 -17.29 -21.57 -0.31
N ALA A 78 -17.24 -22.81 0.21
CA ALA A 78 -16.09 -23.69 0.02
C ALA A 78 -15.83 -24.04 -1.46
N ILE A 79 -16.88 -24.22 -2.28
CA ILE A 79 -16.76 -24.50 -3.72
C ILE A 79 -16.34 -23.25 -4.49
N THR A 80 -16.86 -22.07 -4.13
CA THR A 80 -16.42 -20.81 -4.74
C THR A 80 -14.94 -20.52 -4.44
N ILE A 81 -14.48 -20.82 -3.22
CA ILE A 81 -13.07 -20.71 -2.82
C ILE A 81 -12.20 -21.70 -3.60
N LEU A 82 -12.65 -22.95 -3.79
CA LEU A 82 -11.95 -23.94 -4.61
C LEU A 82 -11.83 -23.50 -6.08
N ARG A 83 -12.92 -23.03 -6.68
CA ARG A 83 -12.92 -22.51 -8.05
C ARG A 83 -11.94 -21.34 -8.20
N ARG A 84 -11.95 -20.40 -7.24
CA ARG A 84 -10.99 -19.29 -7.19
C ARG A 84 -9.55 -19.79 -7.06
N PHE A 85 -9.28 -20.74 -6.16
CA PHE A 85 -7.97 -21.33 -5.97
C PHE A 85 -7.43 -21.92 -7.29
N ILE A 86 -8.23 -22.72 -7.99
CA ILE A 86 -7.83 -23.33 -9.28
C ILE A 86 -7.50 -22.25 -10.31
N ASN A 87 -8.40 -21.28 -10.52
CA ASN A 87 -8.20 -20.20 -11.50
C ASN A 87 -6.92 -19.38 -11.24
N GLU A 88 -6.61 -19.14 -9.97
CA GLU A 88 -5.43 -18.38 -9.58
C GLU A 88 -4.14 -19.22 -9.62
N GLN A 89 -4.22 -20.52 -9.32
CA GLN A 89 -3.06 -21.41 -9.13
C GLN A 89 -2.73 -22.31 -10.34
N ALA A 90 -3.62 -22.40 -11.32
CA ALA A 90 -3.46 -23.21 -12.52
C ALA A 90 -3.85 -22.47 -13.79
N THR A 91 -3.44 -23.02 -14.93
CA THR A 91 -3.87 -22.65 -16.27
C THR A 91 -4.51 -23.87 -16.93
N PHE A 92 -5.57 -23.66 -17.71
CA PHE A 92 -6.17 -24.74 -18.47
C PHE A 92 -5.35 -25.03 -19.74
N ASP A 93 -4.91 -26.27 -19.90
CA ASP A 93 -4.22 -26.77 -21.09
C ASP A 93 -5.25 -27.39 -22.04
N ASN A 94 -5.53 -26.70 -23.16
CA ASN A 94 -6.50 -27.13 -24.16
C ASN A 94 -6.09 -28.43 -24.87
N GLU A 95 -4.80 -28.72 -24.99
CA GLU A 95 -4.32 -29.93 -25.68
C GLU A 95 -4.51 -31.16 -24.81
N LYS A 96 -4.28 -31.01 -23.50
CA LYS A 96 -4.48 -32.09 -22.51
C LYS A 96 -5.88 -32.13 -21.91
N ASN A 97 -6.72 -31.15 -22.23
CA ASN A 97 -8.03 -30.91 -21.63
C ASN A 97 -7.97 -30.96 -20.09
N ALA A 98 -6.95 -30.34 -19.50
CA ALA A 98 -6.62 -30.48 -18.08
C ALA A 98 -6.05 -29.21 -17.47
N TRP A 99 -6.31 -29.00 -16.18
CA TRP A 99 -5.71 -27.91 -15.41
C TRP A 99 -4.26 -28.23 -15.06
N VAL A 100 -3.33 -27.31 -15.34
CA VAL A 100 -1.90 -27.45 -15.05
C VAL A 100 -1.46 -26.40 -14.02
N ALA A 101 -0.80 -26.84 -12.95
CA ALA A 101 -0.33 -25.98 -11.87
C ALA A 101 0.72 -24.96 -12.36
N LYS A 102 0.49 -23.67 -12.09
CA LYS A 102 1.44 -22.58 -12.39
C LYS A 102 2.75 -22.75 -11.61
N ALA A 103 3.84 -22.22 -12.17
CA ALA A 103 5.08 -22.09 -11.40
C ALA A 103 4.90 -21.06 -10.26
N ASN A 104 5.67 -21.19 -9.17
CA ASN A 104 5.52 -20.29 -8.01
C ASN A 104 5.71 -18.81 -8.36
N LYS A 105 6.55 -18.51 -9.36
CA LYS A 105 6.83 -17.14 -9.85
C LYS A 105 5.68 -16.51 -10.63
N GLU A 106 4.74 -17.33 -11.13
CA GLU A 106 3.58 -16.90 -11.91
C GLU A 106 2.33 -16.67 -11.05
N ILE A 107 2.40 -17.01 -9.75
CA ILE A 107 1.31 -16.78 -8.81
C ILE A 107 1.34 -15.32 -8.38
N ALA A 108 0.23 -14.62 -8.59
CA ALA A 108 0.10 -13.22 -8.18
C ALA A 108 0.08 -13.10 -6.65
N ALA A 109 0.59 -11.99 -6.12
CA ALA A 109 0.54 -11.69 -4.69
C ALA A 109 -0.92 -11.53 -4.15
N THR A 110 -1.86 -11.27 -5.06
CA THR A 110 -3.30 -11.16 -4.79
C THR A 110 -4.02 -12.51 -4.76
N SER A 111 -3.34 -13.61 -5.13
CA SER A 111 -3.92 -14.94 -5.09
C SER A 111 -4.30 -15.34 -3.65
N LEU A 112 -5.28 -16.22 -3.53
CA LEU A 112 -5.79 -16.79 -2.30
C LEU A 112 -4.63 -17.28 -1.43
N GLN A 113 -4.63 -16.88 -0.16
CA GLN A 113 -3.60 -17.27 0.81
C GLN A 113 -4.17 -18.10 1.98
N SER A 114 -5.48 -18.20 2.11
CA SER A 114 -6.15 -18.92 3.18
C SER A 114 -7.46 -19.53 2.68
N ALA A 115 -7.68 -20.80 3.00
CA ALA A 115 -8.95 -21.47 2.74
C ALA A 115 -10.09 -20.96 3.65
N HIS A 116 -9.74 -20.27 4.74
CA HIS A 116 -10.68 -19.81 5.75
C HIS A 116 -10.96 -18.30 5.71
N ASP A 117 -10.14 -17.55 4.98
CA ASP A 117 -10.26 -16.11 4.88
C ASP A 117 -9.88 -15.68 3.46
N PRO A 118 -10.85 -15.57 2.53
CA PRO A 118 -10.57 -15.24 1.14
C PRO A 118 -10.10 -13.79 0.95
N ASP A 119 -10.20 -12.93 1.96
CA ASP A 119 -9.81 -11.52 1.86
C ASP A 119 -8.32 -11.29 2.10
N VAL A 120 -7.63 -12.21 2.79
CA VAL A 120 -6.20 -12.03 3.08
C VAL A 120 -5.34 -12.25 1.84
N THR A 121 -4.39 -11.34 1.65
CA THR A 121 -3.44 -11.41 0.52
C THR A 121 -2.00 -11.37 1.01
N TYR A 122 -1.08 -11.63 0.10
CA TYR A 122 0.34 -11.70 0.39
C TYR A 122 1.04 -10.38 0.05
N ARG A 123 1.99 -9.99 0.89
CA ARG A 123 2.95 -8.94 0.56
C ARG A 123 4.34 -9.32 1.04
N LYS A 124 5.32 -9.16 0.16
CA LYS A 124 6.74 -9.24 0.53
C LYS A 124 7.25 -7.84 0.84
N LYS A 125 7.63 -7.58 2.10
CA LYS A 125 8.36 -6.37 2.49
C LYS A 125 9.78 -6.81 2.90
N ALA A 126 10.79 -6.27 2.22
CA ALA A 126 12.18 -6.72 2.34
C ALA A 126 12.34 -8.25 2.11
N SER A 127 12.98 -8.95 3.04
CA SER A 127 13.18 -10.41 2.98
C SER A 127 12.01 -11.21 3.56
N LYS A 128 10.99 -10.57 4.14
CA LYS A 128 9.89 -11.24 4.84
C LYS A 128 8.55 -11.13 4.09
N GLY A 129 7.92 -12.28 3.89
CA GLY A 129 6.55 -12.36 3.40
C GLY A 129 5.56 -12.27 4.54
N ASN A 130 4.48 -11.52 4.35
CA ASN A 130 3.38 -11.42 5.30
C ASN A 130 2.07 -11.75 4.60
N VAL A 131 1.22 -12.55 5.26
CA VAL A 131 -0.14 -12.86 4.83
C VAL A 131 -1.09 -12.24 5.83
N GLY A 132 -2.11 -11.52 5.33
CA GLY A 132 -3.11 -10.92 6.20
C GLY A 132 -3.82 -9.74 5.55
N LEU A 133 -4.36 -8.87 6.40
CA LEU A 133 -4.84 -7.55 6.06
C LEU A 133 -3.82 -6.50 6.53
N VAL A 134 -3.89 -5.31 5.95
CA VAL A 134 -3.11 -4.14 6.36
C VAL A 134 -4.05 -3.09 6.95
N VAL A 135 -3.57 -2.37 7.97
CA VAL A 135 -4.29 -1.26 8.59
C VAL A 135 -3.39 -0.04 8.56
N ASN A 136 -3.90 1.06 8.01
CA ASN A 136 -3.34 2.39 8.21
C ASN A 136 -4.21 3.14 9.21
N ILE A 137 -3.57 3.94 10.06
CA ILE A 137 -4.21 4.84 10.99
C ILE A 137 -3.65 6.24 10.78
N THR A 138 -4.48 7.25 10.99
CA THR A 138 -4.08 8.66 11.02
C THR A 138 -4.33 9.19 12.42
N GLU A 139 -3.32 9.80 13.01
CA GLU A 139 -3.35 10.35 14.36
C GLU A 139 -3.05 11.84 14.29
N THR A 140 -3.73 12.64 15.10
CA THR A 140 -3.37 14.04 15.27
C THR A 140 -1.92 14.14 15.75
N CYS A 141 -1.20 15.20 15.35
CA CYS A 141 0.20 15.32 15.74
C CYS A 141 0.69 16.75 16.00
N SER A 142 -0.19 17.77 16.00
CA SER A 142 0.18 19.17 16.30
C SER A 142 0.83 19.27 17.70
N ASP A 143 1.76 20.20 17.88
CA ASP A 143 2.49 20.34 19.15
C ASP A 143 1.64 20.97 20.25
N GLU A 144 0.64 21.75 19.87
CA GLU A 144 -0.38 22.39 20.73
C GLU A 144 -1.35 21.35 21.32
N ASN A 145 -1.55 20.22 20.64
CA ASN A 145 -2.47 19.20 21.11
C ASN A 145 -2.03 18.64 22.48
N PRO A 146 -2.86 18.75 23.53
CA PRO A 146 -2.51 18.21 24.84
C PRO A 146 -2.50 16.67 24.86
N VAL A 147 -3.25 16.06 23.94
CA VAL A 147 -3.37 14.61 23.72
C VAL A 147 -3.48 14.33 22.23
N GLN A 148 -2.91 13.22 21.75
CA GLN A 148 -3.10 12.77 20.37
C GLN A 148 -4.17 11.69 20.28
N ILE A 149 -4.98 11.79 19.24
CA ILE A 149 -6.17 10.97 18.99
C ILE A 149 -6.11 10.46 17.55
N VAL A 150 -6.47 9.19 17.37
CA VAL A 150 -6.62 8.59 16.04
C VAL A 150 -7.92 9.12 15.42
N THR A 151 -7.82 9.82 14.30
CA THR A 151 -8.95 10.46 13.60
C THR A 151 -9.46 9.64 12.43
N ASP A 152 -8.60 8.81 11.84
CA ASP A 152 -8.95 7.99 10.69
C ASP A 152 -8.27 6.62 10.71
N TYR A 153 -8.90 5.65 10.04
CA TYR A 153 -8.27 4.37 9.74
C TYR A 153 -8.84 3.74 8.48
N MET A 154 -8.04 2.86 7.88
CA MET A 154 -8.43 2.07 6.72
C MET A 154 -7.86 0.66 6.86
N VAL A 155 -8.74 -0.34 6.75
CA VAL A 155 -8.35 -1.75 6.65
C VAL A 155 -8.44 -2.18 5.19
N GLU A 156 -7.37 -2.78 4.68
CA GLU A 156 -7.29 -3.24 3.30
C GLU A 156 -6.62 -4.61 3.16
N LYS A 157 -6.75 -5.19 1.96
CA LYS A 157 -5.94 -6.35 1.57
C LYS A 157 -4.46 -5.96 1.61
N ASN A 158 -3.60 -6.84 2.12
CA ASN A 158 -2.18 -6.54 2.29
C ASN A 158 -1.42 -6.25 0.97
N SER A 159 -1.99 -6.65 -0.16
CA SER A 159 -1.49 -6.32 -1.51
C SER A 159 -1.66 -4.84 -1.90
N ILE A 160 -2.56 -4.11 -1.24
CA ILE A 160 -2.75 -2.67 -1.47
C ILE A 160 -1.54 -1.90 -0.92
N SER A 161 -1.09 -0.91 -1.68
CA SER A 161 0.09 -0.12 -1.29
C SER A 161 -0.24 0.95 -0.26
N ASP A 162 0.77 1.37 0.49
CA ASP A 162 0.59 2.36 1.57
C ASP A 162 0.22 3.72 0.94
N ALA A 163 0.82 4.07 -0.20
CA ALA A 163 0.47 5.21 -1.04
C ALA A 163 -0.97 5.15 -1.58
N GLU A 164 -1.43 3.99 -2.08
CA GLU A 164 -2.81 3.84 -2.58
C GLU A 164 -3.85 4.02 -1.47
N MET A 165 -3.55 3.55 -0.26
CA MET A 165 -4.41 3.78 0.89
C MET A 165 -4.47 5.27 1.24
N LEU A 166 -3.33 5.97 1.32
CA LEU A 166 -3.30 7.40 1.61
C LEU A 166 -4.02 8.22 0.54
N GLU A 167 -3.81 7.93 -0.74
CA GLU A 167 -4.50 8.58 -1.86
C GLU A 167 -6.02 8.51 -1.70
N LYS A 168 -6.55 7.36 -1.27
CA LYS A 168 -7.99 7.18 -0.98
C LYS A 168 -8.46 7.90 0.29
N ARG A 169 -7.57 8.16 1.26
CA ARG A 169 -7.94 8.76 2.55
C ARG A 169 -7.80 10.28 2.58
N ILE A 170 -6.93 10.88 1.76
CA ILE A 170 -6.77 12.34 1.68
C ILE A 170 -8.11 13.10 1.57
N PRO A 171 -9.01 12.81 0.63
CA PRO A 171 -10.28 13.54 0.54
C PRO A 171 -11.17 13.35 1.76
N VAL A 172 -11.10 12.19 2.42
CA VAL A 172 -11.86 11.96 3.67
C VAL A 172 -11.26 12.72 4.85
N LEU A 173 -9.94 12.86 4.90
CA LEU A 173 -9.27 13.65 5.92
C LEU A 173 -9.60 15.14 5.74
N GLN A 174 -9.58 15.64 4.50
CA GLN A 174 -9.98 17.01 4.17
C GLN A 174 -11.43 17.29 4.58
N GLU A 175 -12.36 16.37 4.32
CA GLU A 175 -13.78 16.55 4.66
C GLU A 175 -14.03 16.55 6.17
N LYS A 176 -13.28 15.74 6.92
CA LYS A 176 -13.55 15.46 8.34
C LYS A 176 -12.72 16.28 9.32
N THR A 177 -11.65 16.92 8.86
CA THR A 177 -10.67 17.59 9.72
C THR A 177 -10.09 18.81 9.03
N ASP A 178 -9.60 19.76 9.82
CA ASP A 178 -8.90 20.96 9.32
C ASP A 178 -7.41 20.67 9.03
N VAL A 179 -7.10 19.50 8.46
CA VAL A 179 -5.73 19.07 8.24
C VAL A 179 -5.08 19.88 7.13
N THR A 180 -3.93 20.48 7.42
CA THR A 180 -3.07 21.17 6.44
C THR A 180 -1.82 20.36 6.14
N ASP A 181 -1.36 19.53 7.08
CA ASP A 181 -0.08 18.82 7.01
C ASP A 181 -0.23 17.35 7.40
N ILE A 182 0.32 16.46 6.58
CA ILE A 182 0.35 15.01 6.81
C ILE A 182 1.81 14.54 6.83
N TYR A 183 2.19 13.79 7.87
CA TYR A 183 3.55 13.25 8.01
C TYR A 183 3.54 11.73 7.84
N VAL A 184 4.30 11.22 6.86
CA VAL A 184 4.30 9.79 6.50
C VAL A 184 5.71 9.26 6.16
N ASP A 185 5.84 7.94 6.10
CA ASP A 185 7.07 7.29 5.63
C ASP A 185 7.21 7.38 4.10
N GLY A 186 8.41 7.19 3.56
CA GLY A 186 8.68 7.28 2.11
C GLY A 186 7.93 6.25 1.26
N GLY A 187 7.42 5.17 1.86
CA GLY A 187 6.56 4.18 1.19
C GLY A 187 5.16 4.71 0.81
N TYR A 188 4.79 5.89 1.32
CA TYR A 188 3.51 6.55 1.01
C TYR A 188 3.60 7.50 -0.19
N PHE A 189 4.79 7.79 -0.71
CA PHE A 189 4.94 8.68 -1.85
C PHE A 189 4.38 8.07 -3.13
N SER A 190 3.53 8.82 -3.84
CA SER A 190 3.20 8.60 -5.24
C SER A 190 2.79 9.92 -5.89
N GLY A 191 2.87 10.01 -7.23
CA GLY A 191 2.35 11.18 -7.93
C GLY A 191 0.82 11.34 -7.80
N GLY A 192 0.09 10.26 -7.51
CA GLY A 192 -1.34 10.30 -7.20
C GLY A 192 -1.62 10.94 -5.84
N VAL A 193 -0.86 10.55 -4.82
CA VAL A 193 -0.90 11.15 -3.47
C VAL A 193 -0.62 12.65 -3.53
N GLU A 194 0.47 13.08 -4.17
CA GLU A 194 0.80 14.51 -4.27
C GLU A 194 -0.29 15.31 -4.98
N LYS A 195 -0.78 14.79 -6.11
CA LYS A 195 -1.86 15.45 -6.86
C LYS A 195 -3.14 15.58 -6.03
N GLN A 196 -3.50 14.52 -5.31
CA GLN A 196 -4.70 14.52 -4.47
C GLN A 196 -4.54 15.45 -3.26
N ALA A 197 -3.35 15.48 -2.65
CA ALA A 197 -3.04 16.35 -1.53
C ALA A 197 -3.05 17.83 -1.95
N GLN A 198 -2.45 18.18 -3.09
CA GLN A 198 -2.49 19.55 -3.63
C GLN A 198 -3.91 20.02 -3.93
N ALA A 199 -4.75 19.15 -4.52
CA ALA A 199 -6.16 19.47 -4.76
C ALA A 199 -6.96 19.65 -3.45
N ALA A 200 -6.48 19.05 -2.36
CA ALA A 200 -7.05 19.15 -1.03
C ALA A 200 -6.41 20.26 -0.17
N GLU A 201 -5.48 21.05 -0.72
CA GLU A 201 -4.68 22.05 0.00
C GLU A 201 -3.88 21.48 1.19
N ILE A 202 -3.49 20.20 1.08
CA ILE A 202 -2.72 19.47 2.09
C ILE A 202 -1.26 19.33 1.64
N THR A 203 -0.33 19.61 2.53
CA THR A 203 1.10 19.34 2.36
C THR A 203 1.46 17.98 2.95
N VAL A 204 2.06 17.10 2.14
CA VAL A 204 2.56 15.79 2.61
C VAL A 204 4.07 15.87 2.85
N HIS A 205 4.47 15.57 4.09
CA HIS A 205 5.85 15.52 4.55
C HIS A 205 6.30 14.08 4.67
N TYR A 206 7.44 13.76 4.07
CA TYR A 206 7.99 12.39 4.07
C TYR A 206 9.22 12.28 4.95
N THR A 207 9.28 11.26 5.81
CA THR A 207 10.48 11.02 6.63
C THR A 207 11.65 10.49 5.80
N ASP A 208 11.35 9.76 4.73
CA ASP A 208 12.34 9.29 3.78
C ASP A 208 11.80 9.36 2.35
N MET A 209 12.67 9.26 1.34
CA MET A 209 12.26 9.24 -0.07
C MET A 209 12.82 8.00 -0.73
N THR A 210 11.97 7.30 -1.47
CA THR A 210 12.36 6.11 -2.23
C THR A 210 12.94 6.49 -3.61
N GLY A 211 13.67 5.57 -4.23
CA GLY A 211 14.24 5.73 -5.57
C GLY A 211 15.66 6.32 -5.60
N LYS A 212 16.23 6.41 -6.81
CA LYS A 212 17.61 6.90 -7.02
C LYS A 212 17.71 8.38 -6.62
N GLN A 213 18.72 8.73 -5.83
CA GLN A 213 19.02 10.13 -5.50
C GLN A 213 19.31 10.93 -6.79
N PRO A 214 18.91 12.21 -6.82
CA PRO A 214 19.25 13.07 -7.95
C PRO A 214 20.77 13.24 -8.03
N ASP A 215 21.26 13.48 -9.24
CA ASP A 215 22.67 13.77 -9.49
C ASP A 215 22.94 15.21 -9.06
N PRO A 216 23.80 15.45 -8.04
CA PRO A 216 24.02 16.79 -7.49
C PRO A 216 24.68 17.74 -8.48
N GLU A 217 25.36 17.20 -9.51
CA GLU A 217 25.98 18.00 -10.56
C GLU A 217 24.98 18.47 -11.61
N LYS A 218 23.76 17.90 -11.63
CA LYS A 218 22.73 18.25 -12.61
C LYS A 218 21.75 19.27 -12.06
N ILE A 219 21.26 20.10 -12.97
CA ILE A 219 20.19 21.04 -12.67
C ILE A 219 18.94 20.25 -12.25
N PRO A 220 18.37 20.53 -11.06
CA PRO A 220 17.18 19.85 -10.59
C PRO A 220 15.94 20.29 -11.40
N LEU A 221 14.92 19.45 -11.45
CA LEU A 221 13.67 19.77 -12.14
C LEU A 221 12.94 20.96 -11.49
N THR A 222 13.12 21.17 -10.19
CA THR A 222 12.53 22.29 -9.45
C THR A 222 13.12 23.65 -9.83
N ALA A 223 14.28 23.68 -10.51
CA ALA A 223 14.83 24.92 -11.06
C ALA A 223 14.14 25.39 -12.36
N PHE A 224 13.28 24.55 -12.96
CA PHE A 224 12.45 24.95 -14.10
C PHE A 224 11.13 25.53 -13.59
N ILE A 225 10.62 26.55 -14.27
CA ILE A 225 9.27 27.08 -13.99
C ILE A 225 8.28 26.14 -14.68
N ILE A 226 7.60 25.31 -13.89
CA ILE A 226 6.62 24.34 -14.38
C ILE A 226 5.24 24.66 -13.80
N LYS A 227 4.31 25.06 -14.67
CA LYS A 227 2.93 25.34 -14.30
C LYS A 227 2.08 24.08 -14.29
N ASP A 228 1.26 23.93 -13.24
CA ASP A 228 0.30 22.84 -13.02
C ASP A 228 0.90 21.42 -13.18
N HIS A 229 2.22 21.28 -12.98
CA HIS A 229 2.98 20.06 -13.24
C HIS A 229 2.77 19.48 -14.65
N LYS A 230 2.47 20.35 -15.63
CA LYS A 230 2.09 19.96 -17.00
C LYS A 230 2.78 20.80 -18.08
N THR A 231 3.11 22.05 -17.79
CA THR A 231 3.65 22.98 -18.78
C THR A 231 4.95 23.59 -18.28
N VAL A 232 6.04 23.42 -19.02
CA VAL A 232 7.30 24.11 -18.73
C VAL A 232 7.22 25.49 -19.36
N GLU A 233 7.29 26.54 -18.55
CA GLU A 233 7.20 27.95 -19.00
C GLU A 233 8.59 28.57 -19.19
N ALA A 234 9.56 28.19 -18.36
CA ALA A 234 10.93 28.67 -18.49
C ALA A 234 11.95 27.65 -17.95
N CYS A 235 13.15 27.66 -18.53
CA CYS A 235 14.32 27.05 -17.94
C CYS A 235 14.96 27.97 -16.87
N PRO A 236 15.95 27.49 -16.10
CA PRO A 236 16.62 28.31 -15.07
C PRO A 236 17.29 29.58 -15.61
N GLU A 237 17.66 29.61 -16.90
CA GLU A 237 18.22 30.78 -17.58
C GLU A 237 17.15 31.71 -18.16
N GLY A 238 15.86 31.47 -17.86
CA GLY A 238 14.74 32.31 -18.30
C GLY A 238 14.25 32.05 -19.73
N HIS A 239 14.82 31.08 -20.46
CA HIS A 239 14.37 30.77 -21.82
C HIS A 239 13.08 29.95 -21.82
N THR A 240 12.10 30.40 -22.61
CA THR A 240 10.81 29.71 -22.81
C THR A 240 10.93 28.65 -23.91
N PRO A 241 10.38 27.43 -23.73
CA PRO A 241 10.31 26.46 -24.82
C PRO A 241 9.37 26.96 -25.92
N TYR A 242 9.76 26.82 -27.19
CA TYR A 242 8.91 27.20 -28.32
C TYR A 242 7.71 26.26 -28.50
N SER A 243 7.76 25.07 -27.89
CA SER A 243 6.66 24.11 -27.89
C SER A 243 6.68 23.30 -26.60
N CYS A 244 5.55 23.19 -25.93
CA CYS A 244 5.38 22.33 -24.76
C CYS A 244 4.10 21.51 -24.90
N GLN A 245 4.21 20.19 -24.80
CA GLN A 245 3.09 19.26 -24.92
C GLN A 245 3.02 18.35 -23.70
N PHE A 246 1.82 18.21 -23.14
CA PHE A 246 1.53 17.23 -22.10
C PHE A 246 0.70 16.08 -22.66
N ASN A 247 1.25 14.87 -22.57
CA ASN A 247 0.51 13.67 -22.94
C ASN A 247 -0.33 13.19 -21.76
N GLY A 248 -1.65 13.43 -21.82
CA GLY A 248 -2.58 13.04 -20.76
C GLY A 248 -2.65 11.53 -20.46
N LYS A 249 -2.28 10.65 -21.41
CA LYS A 249 -2.25 9.19 -21.21
C LYS A 249 -0.95 8.74 -20.53
N SER A 250 0.20 9.17 -21.05
CA SER A 250 1.50 8.75 -20.51
C SER A 250 2.02 9.64 -19.37
N LYS A 251 1.35 10.76 -19.08
CA LYS A 251 1.73 11.77 -18.08
C LYS A 251 3.15 12.33 -18.30
N VAL A 252 3.56 12.41 -19.57
CA VAL A 252 4.86 12.94 -19.99
C VAL A 252 4.70 14.37 -20.51
N ILE A 253 5.58 15.26 -20.06
CA ILE A 253 5.79 16.58 -20.63
C ILE A 253 6.94 16.52 -21.63
N LEU A 254 6.73 17.09 -22.81
CA LEU A 254 7.73 17.31 -23.86
C LEU A 254 7.85 18.81 -24.10
N ALA A 255 8.92 19.42 -23.60
CA ALA A 255 9.23 20.82 -23.84
C ALA A 255 10.42 20.92 -24.80
N HIS A 256 10.20 21.57 -25.93
CA HIS A 256 11.20 21.78 -26.98
C HIS A 256 11.78 23.19 -26.88
N PHE A 257 13.10 23.28 -26.80
CA PHE A 257 13.84 24.53 -26.70
C PHE A 257 14.62 24.79 -27.99
N ASP A 258 14.84 26.07 -28.28
CA ASP A 258 15.66 26.47 -29.41
C ASP A 258 17.08 25.91 -29.25
N ARG A 259 17.54 25.19 -30.26
CA ARG A 259 18.85 24.54 -30.23
C ARG A 259 20.00 25.54 -30.17
N ASN A 260 19.89 26.68 -30.84
CA ASN A 260 20.93 27.70 -30.85
C ASN A 260 21.06 28.33 -29.47
N VAL A 261 19.94 28.56 -28.80
CA VAL A 261 19.92 29.03 -27.40
C VAL A 261 20.56 27.98 -26.48
N CYS A 262 20.16 26.71 -26.59
CA CYS A 262 20.73 25.64 -25.75
C CYS A 262 22.21 25.35 -26.02
N SER A 263 22.69 25.47 -27.27
CA SER A 263 24.09 25.20 -27.64
C SER A 263 25.06 26.29 -27.14
N ASN A 264 24.55 27.50 -26.89
CA ASN A 264 25.33 28.61 -26.34
C ASN A 264 25.12 28.78 -24.83
N CYS A 265 24.40 27.86 -24.19
CA CYS A 265 24.07 27.94 -22.78
C CYS A 265 25.29 27.53 -21.92
N PRO A 266 25.76 28.37 -20.98
CA PRO A 266 26.92 28.05 -20.12
C PRO A 266 26.74 26.79 -19.27
N ARG A 267 25.49 26.38 -19.02
CA ARG A 267 25.15 25.23 -18.16
C ARG A 267 24.80 23.97 -18.95
N GLN A 268 25.14 23.91 -20.24
CA GLN A 268 24.80 22.82 -21.14
C GLN A 268 25.11 21.43 -20.54
N ASP A 269 26.30 21.25 -19.95
CA ASP A 269 26.76 19.96 -19.43
C ASP A 269 25.95 19.45 -18.22
N THR A 270 25.33 20.37 -17.48
CA THR A 270 24.54 20.07 -16.28
C THR A 270 23.03 20.07 -16.55
N CYS A 271 22.62 20.47 -17.76
CA CYS A 271 21.21 20.65 -18.11
C CYS A 271 20.51 19.33 -18.45
N PRO A 272 19.30 19.05 -17.94
CA PRO A 272 18.55 17.83 -18.24
C PRO A 272 17.95 17.80 -19.67
N VAL A 273 18.02 18.91 -20.42
CA VAL A 273 17.57 19.00 -21.80
C VAL A 273 18.46 18.14 -22.70
N LYS A 274 17.86 17.25 -23.49
CA LYS A 274 18.60 16.35 -24.39
C LYS A 274 18.70 16.92 -25.79
N PHE A 275 19.90 16.91 -26.35
CA PHE A 275 20.16 17.21 -27.75
C PHE A 275 19.78 16.03 -28.64
N ARG A 276 19.00 16.28 -29.69
CA ARG A 276 18.69 15.33 -30.76
C ARG A 276 19.15 15.91 -32.10
N LYS A 277 19.04 15.12 -33.18
CA LYS A 277 19.50 15.50 -34.52
C LYS A 277 19.01 16.89 -34.96
N ASN A 278 17.73 17.23 -34.73
CA ASN A 278 17.13 18.48 -35.23
C ASN A 278 16.52 19.38 -34.14
N ASN A 279 16.49 18.95 -32.87
CA ASN A 279 15.89 19.73 -31.79
C ASN A 279 16.54 19.42 -30.43
N THR A 280 16.23 20.24 -29.44
CA THR A 280 16.51 19.94 -28.03
C THR A 280 15.19 19.72 -27.30
N VAL A 281 15.16 18.75 -26.39
CA VAL A 281 13.92 18.36 -25.71
C VAL A 281 14.16 18.01 -24.25
N LEU A 282 13.38 18.64 -23.38
CA LEU A 282 13.17 18.20 -22.02
C LEU A 282 11.99 17.23 -22.01
N ARG A 283 12.26 15.96 -21.71
CA ARG A 283 11.25 14.92 -21.55
C ARG A 283 11.16 14.53 -20.08
N VAL A 284 10.07 14.88 -19.41
CA VAL A 284 9.90 14.70 -17.97
C VAL A 284 8.58 13.99 -17.68
N GLN A 285 8.63 13.00 -16.78
CA GLN A 285 7.42 12.37 -16.24
C GLN A 285 6.83 13.28 -15.16
N GLN A 286 5.51 13.46 -15.14
CA GLN A 286 4.84 14.28 -14.12
C GLN A 286 5.18 13.83 -12.69
N SER A 287 5.24 12.51 -12.47
CA SER A 287 5.66 11.94 -11.17
C SER A 287 7.08 12.28 -10.77
N ALA A 288 7.98 12.58 -11.72
CA ALA A 288 9.35 13.00 -11.42
C ALA A 288 9.41 14.45 -10.92
N ILE A 289 8.46 15.30 -11.31
CA ILE A 289 8.35 16.68 -10.82
C ILE A 289 7.88 16.66 -9.37
N PHE A 290 6.76 15.96 -9.10
CA PHE A 290 6.27 15.72 -7.73
C PHE A 290 7.37 15.14 -6.82
N LEU A 291 8.17 14.20 -7.35
CA LEU A 291 9.27 13.61 -6.60
C LEU A 291 10.39 14.63 -6.29
N ALA A 292 10.70 15.52 -7.24
CA ALA A 292 11.71 16.55 -7.04
C ALA A 292 11.27 17.58 -5.99
N GLU A 293 10.03 18.06 -6.07
CA GLU A 293 9.45 18.99 -5.07
C GLU A 293 9.34 18.36 -3.67
N ALA A 294 8.92 17.09 -3.57
CA ALA A 294 8.90 16.38 -2.30
C ALA A 294 10.31 16.20 -1.70
N ARG A 295 11.33 16.01 -2.53
CA ARG A 295 12.73 15.93 -2.07
C ARG A 295 13.25 17.26 -1.57
N GLU A 296 12.97 18.35 -2.29
CA GLU A 296 13.35 19.69 -1.88
C GLU A 296 12.76 20.06 -0.51
N ARG A 297 11.46 19.78 -0.28
CA ARG A 297 10.82 19.93 1.04
C ARG A 297 11.51 19.11 2.14
N LYS A 298 11.95 17.89 1.83
CA LYS A 298 12.65 17.01 2.80
C LYS A 298 14.08 17.47 3.10
N GLU A 299 14.78 18.08 2.14
CA GLU A 299 16.17 18.53 2.32
C GLU A 299 16.30 19.65 3.35
N ASP A 300 15.20 20.36 3.64
CA ASP A 300 15.11 21.24 4.81
C ASP A 300 15.34 20.42 6.10
N LYS A 301 16.44 20.76 6.79
CA LYS A 301 16.84 20.12 8.05
C LYS A 301 15.76 20.23 9.12
N SER A 302 15.02 21.34 9.16
CA SER A 302 13.98 21.59 10.16
C SER A 302 12.79 20.67 9.91
N ALA A 303 12.25 20.66 8.69
CA ALA A 303 11.17 19.79 8.24
C ALA A 303 11.50 18.31 8.43
N ARG A 304 12.73 17.89 8.11
CA ARG A 304 13.18 16.50 8.32
C ARG A 304 13.19 16.09 9.79
N LYS A 305 13.69 16.95 10.66
CA LYS A 305 13.74 16.68 12.12
C LYS A 305 12.33 16.58 12.67
N GLU A 306 11.44 17.46 12.25
CA GLU A 306 10.04 17.42 12.63
C GLU A 306 9.35 16.14 12.17
N ALA A 307 9.41 15.82 10.87
CA ALA A 307 8.77 14.63 10.32
C ALA A 307 9.25 13.34 11.02
N THR A 308 10.55 13.26 11.32
CA THR A 308 11.13 12.13 12.06
C THR A 308 10.55 12.04 13.48
N SER A 309 10.42 13.17 14.18
CA SER A 309 9.83 13.21 15.52
C SER A 309 8.35 12.82 15.52
N LYS A 310 7.57 13.27 14.54
CA LYS A 310 6.13 12.92 14.43
C LYS A 310 5.96 11.42 14.12
N ARG A 311 6.83 10.84 13.29
CA ARG A 311 6.85 9.40 13.00
C ARG A 311 7.05 8.55 14.25
N THR A 312 7.98 8.92 15.14
CA THR A 312 8.22 8.15 16.37
C THR A 312 6.96 8.07 17.25
N ALA A 313 6.13 9.12 17.27
CA ALA A 313 4.89 9.11 18.03
C ALA A 313 3.90 8.04 17.51
N ILE A 314 3.61 8.05 16.20
CA ILE A 314 2.65 7.11 15.61
C ILE A 314 3.15 5.66 15.60
N GLU A 315 4.47 5.42 15.58
CA GLU A 315 5.05 4.09 15.79
C GLU A 315 4.71 3.54 17.19
N GLY A 316 4.68 4.41 18.21
CA GLY A 316 4.19 4.09 19.55
C GLY A 316 2.72 3.66 19.55
N THR A 317 1.86 4.42 18.86
CA THR A 317 0.42 4.11 18.72
C THR A 317 0.21 2.79 17.98
N ASN A 318 0.92 2.56 16.87
CA ASN A 318 0.91 1.29 16.14
C ASN A 318 1.32 0.12 17.01
N SER A 319 2.40 0.25 17.78
CA SER A 319 2.87 -0.78 18.72
C SER A 319 1.85 -1.06 19.81
N SER A 320 1.24 -0.01 20.39
CA SER A 320 0.19 -0.18 21.40
C SER A 320 -1.00 -0.95 20.83
N LEU A 321 -1.56 -0.51 19.70
CA LEU A 321 -2.69 -1.17 19.05
C LEU A 321 -2.36 -2.62 18.71
N LYS A 322 -1.21 -2.86 18.07
CA LYS A 322 -0.81 -4.18 17.59
C LYS A 322 -0.51 -5.16 18.72
N CYS A 323 0.32 -4.76 19.67
CA CYS A 323 0.86 -5.64 20.69
C CYS A 323 -0.02 -5.67 21.94
N SER A 324 -0.32 -4.51 22.53
CA SER A 324 -1.03 -4.43 23.81
C SER A 324 -2.55 -4.54 23.68
N GLN A 325 -3.11 -4.08 22.57
CA GLN A 325 -4.57 -4.05 22.36
C GLN A 325 -5.05 -5.13 21.38
N GLY A 326 -4.16 -6.04 20.97
CA GLY A 326 -4.51 -7.23 20.19
C GLY A 326 -4.95 -6.96 18.75
N ALA A 327 -4.57 -5.85 18.14
CA ALA A 327 -4.80 -5.62 16.71
C ALA A 327 -3.88 -6.47 15.81
N GLY A 328 -2.77 -7.00 16.35
CA GLY A 328 -1.84 -7.83 15.59
C GLY A 328 -2.34 -9.24 15.25
N ARG A 329 -3.35 -9.74 15.98
CA ARG A 329 -3.99 -11.04 15.75
C ARG A 329 -5.47 -10.95 16.12
N LEU A 330 -6.29 -10.51 15.17
CA LEU A 330 -7.73 -10.43 15.36
C LEU A 330 -8.35 -11.83 15.45
N LYS A 331 -9.37 -12.00 16.30
CA LYS A 331 -10.16 -13.24 16.43
C LYS A 331 -11.33 -13.32 15.43
N VAL A 332 -11.24 -12.58 14.33
CA VAL A 332 -12.25 -12.53 13.27
C VAL A 332 -11.57 -12.74 11.92
N ARG A 333 -12.34 -13.20 10.94
CA ARG A 333 -11.92 -13.39 9.55
C ARG A 333 -12.75 -12.52 8.63
N GLY A 334 -12.20 -12.19 7.47
CA GLY A 334 -12.81 -11.33 6.48
C GLY A 334 -12.61 -9.85 6.77
N LYS A 335 -12.46 -9.07 5.70
CA LYS A 335 -12.17 -7.63 5.75
C LYS A 335 -13.24 -6.87 6.54
N VAL A 336 -14.52 -7.16 6.31
CA VAL A 336 -15.64 -6.45 6.96
C VAL A 336 -15.57 -6.57 8.49
N LYS A 337 -15.45 -7.79 9.02
CA LYS A 337 -15.35 -8.01 10.47
C LYS A 337 -14.06 -7.44 11.03
N ALA A 338 -12.95 -7.57 10.31
CA ALA A 338 -11.68 -6.98 10.69
C ALA A 338 -11.75 -5.44 10.79
N THR A 339 -12.46 -4.77 9.86
CA THR A 339 -12.72 -3.33 9.91
C THR A 339 -13.47 -2.94 11.16
N LEU A 340 -14.60 -3.61 11.46
CA LEU A 340 -15.41 -3.31 12.65
C LEU A 340 -14.62 -3.48 13.95
N VAL A 341 -13.90 -4.60 14.10
CA VAL A 341 -13.08 -4.86 15.29
C VAL A 341 -11.93 -3.85 15.40
N THR A 342 -11.32 -3.46 14.28
CA THR A 342 -10.27 -2.43 14.27
C THR A 342 -10.82 -1.08 14.73
N GLY A 343 -12.01 -0.68 14.25
CA GLY A 343 -12.69 0.53 14.70
C GLY A 343 -12.96 0.53 16.21
N MET A 344 -13.48 -0.56 16.77
CA MET A 344 -13.69 -0.68 18.22
C MET A 344 -12.39 -0.55 19.02
N LYS A 345 -11.29 -1.12 18.52
CA LYS A 345 -9.96 -0.99 19.15
C LYS A 345 -9.46 0.45 19.13
N ILE A 346 -9.65 1.15 18.01
CA ILE A 346 -9.28 2.56 17.88
C ILE A 346 -10.11 3.43 18.83
N ILE A 347 -11.42 3.19 18.95
CA ILE A 347 -12.27 3.89 19.93
C ILE A 347 -11.75 3.65 21.35
N GLY A 348 -11.43 2.40 21.70
CA GLY A 348 -10.85 2.07 23.00
C GLY A 348 -9.49 2.73 23.25
N HIS A 349 -8.64 2.79 22.21
CA HIS A 349 -7.36 3.52 22.26
C HIS A 349 -7.58 5.00 22.55
N ASN A 350 -8.44 5.66 21.79
CA ASN A 350 -8.76 7.07 21.94
C ASN A 350 -9.34 7.36 23.34
N PHE A 351 -10.25 6.52 23.84
CA PHE A 351 -10.77 6.66 25.20
C PHE A 351 -9.66 6.58 26.25
N LYS A 352 -8.72 5.63 26.11
CA LYS A 352 -7.56 5.53 27.00
C LYS A 352 -6.69 6.78 26.95
N GLN A 353 -6.46 7.35 25.76
CA GLN A 353 -5.69 8.59 25.60
C GLN A 353 -6.36 9.77 26.29
N ILE A 354 -7.69 9.90 26.15
CA ILE A 354 -8.48 10.95 26.81
C ILE A 354 -8.46 10.79 28.34
N VAL A 355 -8.59 9.57 28.86
CA VAL A 355 -8.50 9.31 30.31
C VAL A 355 -7.11 9.66 30.86
N ARG A 356 -6.04 9.34 30.13
CA ARG A 356 -4.67 9.75 30.50
C ARG A 356 -4.56 11.27 30.60
N PHE A 357 -5.10 11.99 29.62
CA PHE A 357 -5.15 13.44 29.63
C PHE A 357 -5.89 13.99 30.86
N PHE A 358 -7.08 13.48 31.17
CA PHE A 358 -7.83 13.91 32.37
C PHE A 358 -7.12 13.57 33.69
N ASN A 359 -6.25 12.56 33.69
CA ASN A 359 -5.40 12.21 34.84
C ASN A 359 -4.09 13.03 34.89
N GLY A 360 -3.93 14.07 34.06
CA GLY A 360 -2.78 14.97 34.06
C GLY A 360 -1.60 14.54 33.19
N ASP A 361 -1.73 13.46 32.42
CA ASP A 361 -0.71 13.04 31.45
C ASP A 361 -0.86 13.86 30.15
N ILE A 362 -0.40 15.12 30.23
CA ILE A 362 -0.42 16.09 29.13
C ILE A 362 0.93 16.06 28.41
N ARG A 363 0.90 16.18 27.08
CA ARG A 363 2.12 16.26 26.28
C ARG A 363 3.00 17.44 26.70
N LYS A 364 4.28 17.16 26.99
CA LYS A 364 5.28 18.16 27.41
C LYS A 364 5.31 19.41 26.52
N LYS A 365 5.32 19.23 25.20
CA LYS A 365 5.32 20.34 24.24
C LYS A 365 4.09 21.25 24.38
N ALA A 366 2.91 20.66 24.60
CA ALA A 366 1.70 21.45 24.81
C ALA A 366 1.77 22.26 26.11
N ILE A 367 2.34 21.68 27.17
CA ILE A 367 2.60 22.40 28.45
C ILE A 367 3.59 23.54 28.23
N GLU A 368 4.70 23.29 27.54
CA GLU A 368 5.73 24.29 27.23
C GLU A 368 5.15 25.47 26.43
N ILE A 369 4.34 25.19 25.41
CA ILE A 369 3.65 26.22 24.60
C ILE A 369 2.67 27.04 25.47
N ALA A 370 1.84 26.37 26.27
CA ALA A 370 0.89 27.05 27.15
C ALA A 370 1.61 27.96 28.19
N ASN A 371 2.71 27.49 28.76
CA ASN A 371 3.50 28.26 29.73
C ASN A 371 4.19 29.46 29.08
N ASN A 372 4.73 29.32 27.87
CA ASN A 372 5.37 30.42 27.16
C ASN A 372 4.36 31.49 26.72
N ASN A 373 3.14 31.09 26.34
CA ASN A 373 2.07 32.03 26.01
C ASN A 373 1.57 32.81 27.24
N ASN A 374 1.61 32.22 28.43
CA ASN A 374 1.24 32.88 29.69
C ASN A 374 2.33 33.81 30.27
N GLN A 375 3.55 33.82 29.70
CA GLN A 375 4.63 34.73 30.11
C GLN A 375 4.62 36.07 29.35
N GLY A 376 3.79 36.20 28.30
CA GLY A 376 3.52 37.48 27.64
C GLY A 376 2.29 38.15 28.25
N VAL A 377 2.49 39.34 28.82
CA VAL A 377 1.49 40.24 29.46
C VAL A 377 1.30 40.04 30.97
N ILE A 378 2.21 40.64 31.74
CA ILE A 378 1.84 41.54 32.85
C ILE A 378 2.80 42.73 32.78
N VAL A 379 2.38 43.84 32.14
CA VAL A 379 2.96 45.15 32.42
C VAL A 379 2.04 45.80 33.44
N PRO A 380 2.51 46.14 34.66
CA PRO A 380 1.72 46.94 35.57
C PRO A 380 1.56 48.32 34.94
N ILE A 381 0.33 48.73 34.67
CA ILE A 381 0.02 50.13 34.40
C ILE A 381 0.18 50.85 35.75
N CYS A 382 1.23 51.67 35.87
CA CYS A 382 1.37 52.66 36.92
C CYS A 382 0.36 53.80 36.74
#